data_AF-A0A1Q5MTV6-F1
#
_entry.id   AF-A0A1Q5MTV6-F1
#
_cell.length_a   1.000
_cell.length_b   1.000
_cell.length_c   1.000
_cell.angle_alpha   90.00
_cell.angle_beta   90.00
_cell.angle_gamma   90.00
#
_symmetry.space_group_name_H-M   'P 1'
#
loop_
_entity.id
_entity.type
_entity.pdbx_description
1 polymer ?
#
loop_
_entity_poly.entity_id
_entity_poly.type
_entity_poly.pdbx_seq_one_letter_code
_entity_poly.pdbx_strand_id
1 'polypeptide(L)'
;MESLGLPAVDSVLDLVPFMEERFDRSIRLMPFVSDPADPDSLDASAPCGLWIATGDTDYVFYDTAISRAHAEIIVGHEFGHMLGRHRGSAPVGAADLGALITDIDPATVQLVLGRTRYDEPEEFEAEMLGSLLQEHLSASRAPDSREADPITRTLLR
;
A
#
# COMPACT_ATOMS: atom_id res chain seq x y z
N MET A 1 -20.95 1.26 -7.08
CA MET A 1 -19.68 1.30 -6.33
C MET A 1 -19.94 2.19 -5.13
N GLU A 2 -20.08 1.58 -3.96
CA GLU A 2 -20.30 2.34 -2.72
C GLU A 2 -19.07 3.22 -2.46
N SER A 3 -19.30 4.44 -1.94
CA SER A 3 -18.20 5.31 -1.54
C SER A 3 -17.33 4.58 -0.51
N LEU A 4 -16.02 4.54 -0.72
CA LEU A 4 -15.08 3.88 0.20
C LEU A 4 -15.07 4.54 1.59
N GLY A 5 -15.64 5.75 1.74
CA GLY A 5 -15.71 6.44 3.04
C GLY A 5 -14.35 6.89 3.57
N LEU A 6 -13.39 7.11 2.66
CA LEU A 6 -12.01 7.42 3.01
C LEU A 6 -11.91 8.73 3.80
N PRO A 7 -11.12 8.77 4.88
CA PRO A 7 -10.85 10.01 5.61
C PRO A 7 -10.00 10.97 4.75
N ALA A 8 -10.06 12.26 5.07
CA ALA A 8 -9.12 13.22 4.52
C ALA A 8 -7.79 13.09 5.27
N VAL A 9 -6.77 12.53 4.62
CA VAL A 9 -5.43 12.38 5.18
C VAL A 9 -4.37 12.82 4.16
N ASP A 10 -3.17 13.10 4.65
CA ASP A 10 -2.09 13.62 3.83
C ASP A 10 -1.23 12.52 3.21
N SER A 11 -1.30 11.27 3.65
CA SER A 11 -0.50 10.17 3.10
C SER A 11 -1.29 8.86 3.07
N VAL A 12 -0.95 7.97 2.15
CA VAL A 12 -1.47 6.59 2.15
C VAL A 12 -1.14 5.90 3.47
N LEU A 13 0.05 6.17 4.02
CA LEU A 13 0.50 5.58 5.28
C LEU A 13 -0.42 5.96 6.45
N ASP A 14 -1.11 7.10 6.36
CA ASP A 14 -2.03 7.60 7.38
C ASP A 14 -3.42 6.94 7.30
N LEU A 15 -3.66 6.08 6.29
CA LEU A 15 -4.91 5.30 6.18
C LEU A 15 -4.93 4.08 7.11
N VAL A 16 -3.82 3.74 7.78
CA VAL A 16 -3.73 2.58 8.69
C VAL A 16 -4.91 2.52 9.68
N PRO A 17 -5.24 3.58 10.46
CA PRO A 17 -6.34 3.49 11.43
C PRO A 17 -7.71 3.21 10.78
N PHE A 18 -7.94 3.78 9.59
CA PHE A 18 -9.16 3.54 8.83
C PHE A 18 -9.25 2.09 8.34
N MET A 19 -8.12 1.55 7.87
CA MET A 19 -8.03 0.17 7.43
C MET A 19 -8.21 -0.80 8.62
N GLU A 20 -7.59 -0.52 9.76
CA GLU A 20 -7.74 -1.31 10.99
C GLU A 20 -9.21 -1.37 11.45
N GLU A 21 -9.89 -0.21 11.50
CA GLU A 21 -11.32 -0.13 11.86
C GLU A 21 -12.19 -0.89 10.85
N ARG A 22 -11.90 -0.74 9.56
CA ARG A 22 -12.68 -1.37 8.48
C ARG A 22 -12.60 -2.89 8.51
N PHE A 23 -11.45 -3.44 8.84
CA PHE A 23 -11.20 -4.89 8.81
C PHE A 23 -11.26 -5.57 10.18
N ASP A 24 -11.36 -4.81 11.27
CA ASP A 24 -11.29 -5.30 12.65
C ASP A 24 -10.00 -6.10 12.91
N ARG A 25 -8.88 -5.57 12.41
CA ARG A 25 -7.55 -6.20 12.44
C ARG A 25 -6.47 -5.15 12.69
N SER A 26 -5.40 -5.53 13.38
CA SER A 26 -4.25 -4.64 13.56
C SER A 26 -3.42 -4.60 12.27
N ILE A 27 -2.88 -3.44 11.88
CA ILE A 27 -2.02 -3.29 10.70
C ILE A 27 -0.69 -2.70 11.14
N ARG A 28 0.41 -3.36 10.75
CA ARG A 28 1.77 -2.88 11.00
C ARG A 28 2.47 -2.65 9.66
N LEU A 29 2.87 -1.40 9.45
CA LEU A 29 3.76 -1.04 8.35
C LEU A 29 5.19 -1.43 8.74
N MET A 30 5.84 -2.21 7.88
CA MET A 30 7.16 -2.79 8.11
C MET A 30 8.15 -2.19 7.10
N PRO A 31 8.75 -1.02 7.40
CA PRO A 31 9.76 -0.45 6.52
C PRO A 31 10.98 -1.36 6.49
N PHE A 32 11.53 -1.56 5.30
CA PHE A 32 12.85 -2.16 5.12
C PHE A 32 13.68 -1.31 4.17
N VAL A 33 14.96 -1.62 4.03
CA VAL A 33 15.87 -0.97 3.10
C VAL A 33 16.41 -2.05 2.19
N SER A 34 16.05 -2.03 0.90
CA SER A 34 16.70 -2.91 -0.08
C SER A 34 18.13 -2.47 -0.31
N ASP A 35 19.05 -3.42 -0.45
CA ASP A 35 20.42 -3.16 -0.91
C ASP A 35 20.55 -3.62 -2.37
N PRO A 36 20.53 -2.72 -3.36
CA PRO A 36 20.62 -3.10 -4.77
C PRO A 36 21.95 -3.80 -5.15
N ALA A 37 22.95 -3.81 -4.27
CA ALA A 37 24.19 -4.58 -4.44
C ALA A 37 24.08 -6.01 -3.88
N ASP A 38 23.06 -6.30 -3.06
CA ASP A 38 22.77 -7.62 -2.52
C ASP A 38 21.74 -8.33 -3.41
N PRO A 39 22.14 -9.40 -4.13
CA PRO A 39 21.23 -10.16 -5.00
C PRO A 39 20.15 -10.93 -4.21
N ASP A 40 20.32 -11.09 -2.90
CA ASP A 40 19.34 -11.70 -2.01
C ASP A 40 18.37 -10.67 -1.40
N SER A 41 18.62 -9.36 -1.62
CA SER A 41 17.68 -8.31 -1.23
C SER A 41 16.45 -8.29 -2.14
N LEU A 42 15.36 -7.68 -1.66
CA LEU A 42 14.17 -7.50 -2.48
C LEU A 42 14.51 -6.63 -3.69
N ASP A 43 14.21 -7.15 -4.88
CA ASP A 43 14.44 -6.45 -6.14
C ASP A 43 13.59 -5.18 -6.19
N ALA A 44 14.22 -4.03 -5.95
CA ALA A 44 13.60 -2.71 -6.04
C ALA A 44 13.07 -2.37 -7.44
N SER A 45 13.36 -3.19 -8.47
CA SER A 45 12.82 -3.03 -9.82
C SER A 45 11.46 -3.69 -10.04
N ALA A 46 10.98 -4.50 -9.10
CA ALA A 46 9.60 -4.99 -9.06
C ALA A 46 8.83 -4.22 -7.97
N PRO A 47 7.73 -3.52 -8.30
CA PRO A 47 6.98 -2.68 -7.35
C PRO A 47 6.18 -3.47 -6.30
N CYS A 48 6.46 -4.75 -6.13
CA CYS A 48 5.70 -5.61 -5.25
C CYS A 48 6.13 -5.35 -3.80
N GLY A 49 5.25 -4.71 -3.03
CA GLY A 49 5.32 -4.81 -1.58
C GLY A 49 5.07 -6.24 -1.13
N LEU A 50 4.94 -6.42 0.17
CA LEU A 50 4.61 -7.71 0.73
C LEU A 50 3.58 -7.53 1.82
N TRP A 51 2.42 -8.15 1.65
CA TRP A 51 1.40 -8.23 2.69
C TRP A 51 1.37 -9.64 3.30
N ILE A 52 1.57 -9.71 4.61
CA ILE A 52 1.47 -10.93 5.40
C ILE A 52 0.31 -10.80 6.39
N ALA A 53 -0.71 -11.65 6.25
CA ALA A 53 -1.79 -11.73 7.24
C ALA A 53 -1.51 -12.83 8.27
N THR A 54 -1.67 -12.54 9.55
CA THR A 54 -1.63 -13.54 10.64
C THR A 54 -3.03 -13.76 11.25
N GLY A 55 -3.12 -14.23 12.50
CA GLY A 55 -4.40 -14.36 13.22
C GLY A 55 -5.12 -13.03 13.42
N ASP A 56 -4.38 -12.03 13.89
CA ASP A 56 -4.90 -10.77 14.41
C ASP A 56 -4.23 -9.53 13.79
N THR A 57 -3.11 -9.73 13.09
CA THR A 57 -2.27 -8.65 12.59
C THR A 57 -1.94 -8.85 11.13
N ASP A 58 -2.03 -7.79 10.34
CA ASP A 58 -1.57 -7.70 8.98
C ASP A 58 -0.29 -6.87 8.93
N TYR A 59 0.73 -7.41 8.29
CA TYR A 59 2.04 -6.78 8.15
C TYR A 59 2.21 -6.36 6.69
N VAL A 60 2.48 -5.09 6.45
CA VAL A 60 2.67 -4.52 5.11
C VAL A 60 4.09 -4.00 4.99
N PHE A 61 4.92 -4.69 4.21
CA PHE A 61 6.30 -4.34 4.01
C PHE A 61 6.46 -3.43 2.80
N TYR A 62 7.30 -2.42 2.94
CA TYR A 62 7.61 -1.47 1.87
C TYR A 62 9.05 -0.99 1.99
N ASP A 63 9.67 -0.75 0.83
CA ASP A 63 11.05 -0.29 0.76
C ASP A 63 11.14 1.21 1.04
N THR A 64 12.08 1.58 1.90
CA THR A 64 12.42 2.98 2.25
C THR A 64 13.70 3.47 1.59
N ALA A 65 14.42 2.61 0.86
CA ALA A 65 15.55 2.99 0.00
C ALA A 65 15.09 3.83 -1.21
N ILE A 66 13.80 3.76 -1.55
CA ILE A 66 13.16 4.50 -2.65
C ILE A 66 12.47 5.78 -2.16
N SER A 67 12.02 6.62 -3.09
CA SER A 67 11.33 7.88 -2.71
C SER A 67 10.03 7.60 -1.95
N ARG A 68 9.65 8.52 -1.04
CA ARG A 68 8.38 8.45 -0.29
C ARG A 68 7.17 8.26 -1.21
N ALA A 69 7.16 8.89 -2.38
CA ALA A 69 6.07 8.74 -3.34
C ALA A 69 5.95 7.30 -3.85
N HIS A 70 7.07 6.62 -4.11
CA HIS A 70 7.04 5.21 -4.48
C HIS A 70 6.63 4.31 -3.31
N ALA A 71 7.09 4.58 -2.09
CA ALA A 71 6.61 3.85 -0.91
C ALA A 71 5.07 3.98 -0.73
N GLU A 72 4.50 5.17 -0.95
CA GLU A 72 3.05 5.38 -0.92
C GLU A 72 2.31 4.62 -2.03
N ILE A 73 2.91 4.48 -3.23
CA ILE A 73 2.37 3.64 -4.31
C ILE A 73 2.35 2.17 -3.89
N ILE A 74 3.45 1.65 -3.35
CA ILE A 74 3.56 0.27 -2.89
C ILE A 74 2.52 -0.01 -1.81
N VAL A 75 2.47 0.78 -0.73
CA VAL A 75 1.49 0.57 0.35
C VAL A 75 0.05 0.73 -0.15
N GLY A 76 -0.18 1.65 -1.09
CA GLY A 76 -1.50 1.84 -1.71
C GLY A 76 -1.96 0.61 -2.49
N HIS A 77 -1.04 -0.03 -3.21
CA HIS A 77 -1.28 -1.29 -3.90
C HIS A 77 -1.62 -2.44 -2.92
N GLU A 78 -0.84 -2.59 -1.84
CA GLU A 78 -1.12 -3.60 -0.80
C GLU A 78 -2.48 -3.37 -0.11
N PHE A 79 -2.85 -2.11 0.15
CA PHE A 79 -4.19 -1.77 0.63
C PHE A 79 -5.27 -2.05 -0.41
N GLY A 80 -4.95 -1.93 -1.70
CA GLY A 80 -5.80 -2.38 -2.80
C GLY A 80 -6.14 -3.87 -2.69
N HIS A 81 -5.15 -4.73 -2.43
CA HIS A 81 -5.40 -6.16 -2.17
C HIS A 81 -6.32 -6.40 -0.98
N MET A 82 -6.12 -5.68 0.14
CA MET A 82 -6.99 -5.79 1.32
C MET A 82 -8.43 -5.38 1.01
N LEU A 83 -8.62 -4.26 0.32
CA LEU A 83 -9.94 -3.73 -0.07
C LEU A 83 -10.66 -4.64 -1.07
N GLY A 84 -9.94 -5.21 -2.03
CA GLY A 84 -10.42 -6.23 -2.96
C GLY A 84 -10.63 -7.60 -2.31
N ARG A 85 -10.20 -7.78 -1.04
CA ARG A 85 -10.23 -9.05 -0.30
C ARG A 85 -9.50 -10.17 -1.05
N HIS A 86 -8.42 -9.82 -1.75
CA HIS A 86 -7.61 -10.77 -2.49
C HIS A 86 -6.97 -11.76 -1.51
N ARG A 87 -6.99 -13.03 -1.88
CA ARG A 87 -6.42 -14.13 -1.09
C ARG A 87 -5.40 -14.78 -1.99
N GLY A 88 -4.25 -14.13 -2.09
CA GLY A 88 -3.18 -14.43 -3.04
C GLY A 88 -2.98 -15.92 -3.36
N SER A 89 -2.54 -16.15 -4.58
CA SER A 89 -2.36 -17.46 -5.16
C SER A 89 -1.29 -18.27 -4.41
N ALA A 90 -1.76 -19.07 -3.45
CA ALA A 90 -1.03 -20.07 -2.65
C ALA A 90 -0.17 -19.54 -1.49
N PRO A 91 -0.05 -20.30 -0.39
CA PRO A 91 0.90 -19.99 0.67
C PRO A 91 2.31 -20.11 0.12
N VAL A 92 2.98 -18.96 -0.12
CA VAL A 92 4.44 -18.93 -0.19
C VAL A 92 4.94 -19.52 1.12
N GLY A 93 5.71 -20.61 1.06
CA GLY A 93 6.20 -21.25 2.26
C GLY A 93 7.01 -20.23 3.06
N ALA A 94 6.72 -20.08 4.36
CA ALA A 94 7.41 -19.12 5.22
C ALA A 94 8.96 -19.28 5.22
N ALA A 95 9.46 -20.44 4.77
CA ALA A 95 10.88 -20.69 4.51
C ALA A 95 11.49 -19.84 3.38
N ASP A 96 10.70 -19.46 2.36
CA ASP A 96 11.13 -18.65 1.21
C ASP A 96 11.18 -17.14 1.52
N LEU A 97 10.68 -16.75 2.71
CA LEU A 97 10.67 -15.37 3.22
C LEU A 97 11.76 -15.12 4.29
N GLY A 98 12.65 -16.09 4.48
CA GLY A 98 13.50 -16.25 5.68
C GLY A 98 14.26 -15.02 6.20
N ALA A 99 14.75 -14.13 5.33
CA ALA A 99 15.50 -12.94 5.77
C ALA A 99 14.62 -11.72 6.10
N LEU A 100 13.38 -11.69 5.59
CA LEU A 100 12.45 -10.56 5.74
C LEU A 100 11.56 -10.68 6.98
N ILE A 101 11.34 -11.91 7.43
CA ILE A 101 10.43 -12.24 8.52
C ILE A 101 11.23 -12.78 9.72
N THR A 102 12.09 -11.95 10.30
CA THR A 102 12.76 -12.32 11.56
C THR A 102 11.83 -12.13 12.76
N ASP A 103 10.81 -11.27 12.64
CA ASP A 103 9.97 -10.82 13.75
C ASP A 103 8.53 -11.37 13.73
N ILE A 104 8.17 -12.20 12.74
CA ILE A 104 6.86 -12.87 12.68
C ILE A 104 7.09 -14.38 12.76
N ASP A 105 6.39 -15.06 13.67
CA ASP A 105 6.43 -16.51 13.76
C ASP A 105 5.87 -17.13 12.46
N PRO A 106 6.67 -17.88 11.69
CA PRO A 106 6.25 -18.57 10.48
C PRO A 106 4.96 -19.39 10.63
N ALA A 107 4.71 -19.96 11.82
CA ALA A 107 3.52 -20.75 12.10
C ALA A 107 2.23 -19.92 12.17
N THR A 108 2.34 -18.59 12.27
CA THR A 108 1.20 -17.66 12.37
C THR A 108 0.78 -17.06 11.04
N VAL A 109 1.60 -17.22 9.99
CA VAL A 109 1.36 -16.71 8.64
C VAL A 109 0.17 -17.44 8.00
N GLN A 110 -0.87 -16.69 7.65
CA GLN A 110 -2.09 -17.20 7.00
C GLN A 110 -2.15 -16.83 5.52
N LEU A 111 -1.54 -15.71 5.15
CA LEU A 111 -1.48 -15.21 3.79
C LEU A 111 -0.13 -14.55 3.54
N VAL A 112 0.39 -14.76 2.34
CA VAL A 112 1.49 -13.98 1.79
C VAL A 112 1.06 -13.53 0.40
N LEU A 113 0.91 -12.24 0.21
CA LEU A 113 0.72 -11.61 -1.10
C LEU A 113 2.01 -10.87 -1.44
N GLY A 114 2.63 -11.31 -2.53
CA GLY A 114 3.92 -10.81 -3.01
C GLY A 114 4.61 -11.85 -3.89
N ARG A 115 5.15 -11.38 -5.03
CA ARG A 115 5.84 -12.14 -6.10
C ARG A 115 4.95 -12.86 -7.14
N THR A 116 3.75 -12.37 -7.42
CA THR A 116 2.99 -12.77 -8.61
C THR A 116 3.31 -11.87 -9.80
N ARG A 117 3.45 -12.48 -10.99
CA ARG A 117 3.56 -11.74 -12.24
C ARG A 117 2.21 -11.07 -12.51
N TYR A 118 2.27 -9.86 -13.06
CA TYR A 118 1.24 -8.90 -13.51
C TYR A 118 -0.01 -9.42 -14.27
N ASP A 119 -0.30 -10.72 -14.29
CA ASP A 119 -1.21 -11.36 -15.22
C ASP A 119 -2.51 -11.86 -14.55
N GLU A 120 -2.70 -11.59 -13.25
CA GLU A 120 -3.89 -11.99 -12.48
C GLU A 120 -4.90 -10.82 -12.34
N PRO A 121 -6.22 -11.04 -12.49
CA PRO A 121 -7.25 -10.00 -12.30
C PRO A 121 -7.17 -9.27 -10.95
N GLU A 122 -6.67 -9.96 -9.92
CA GLU A 122 -6.45 -9.42 -8.57
C GLU A 122 -5.40 -8.29 -8.57
N GLU A 123 -4.33 -8.41 -9.35
CA GLU A 123 -3.29 -7.38 -9.48
C GLU A 123 -3.85 -6.11 -10.15
N PHE A 124 -4.70 -6.28 -11.16
CA PHE A 124 -5.36 -5.15 -11.83
C PHE A 124 -6.32 -4.41 -10.90
N GLU A 125 -7.12 -5.16 -10.13
CA GLU A 125 -8.04 -4.57 -9.16
C GLU A 125 -7.28 -3.87 -8.02
N ALA A 126 -6.19 -4.48 -7.52
CA ALA A 126 -5.33 -3.88 -6.50
C ALA A 126 -4.70 -2.57 -6.99
N GLU A 127 -4.16 -2.55 -8.22
CA GLU A 127 -3.58 -1.35 -8.83
C GLU A 127 -4.62 -0.24 -9.04
N MET A 128 -5.82 -0.60 -9.49
CA MET A 128 -6.93 0.34 -9.66
C MET A 128 -7.35 0.95 -8.32
N LEU A 129 -7.54 0.13 -7.28
CA LEU A 129 -7.90 0.60 -5.94
C LEU A 129 -6.80 1.46 -5.33
N GLY A 130 -5.54 1.05 -5.46
CA GLY A 130 -4.39 1.84 -5.01
C GLY A 130 -4.32 3.21 -5.69
N SER A 131 -4.56 3.26 -7.00
CA SER A 131 -4.63 4.52 -7.75
C SER A 131 -5.75 5.44 -7.26
N LEU A 132 -6.93 4.89 -6.93
CA LEU A 132 -8.04 5.66 -6.38
C LEU A 132 -7.74 6.22 -4.98
N LEU A 133 -7.00 5.49 -4.14
CA LEU A 133 -6.51 6.01 -2.87
C LEU A 133 -5.60 7.22 -3.10
N GLN A 134 -4.67 7.12 -4.05
CA GLN A 134 -3.74 8.21 -4.37
C GLN A 134 -4.45 9.46 -4.92
N GLU A 135 -5.48 9.28 -5.75
CA GLU A 135 -6.31 10.38 -6.25
C GLU A 135 -7.04 11.10 -5.11
N HIS A 136 -7.66 10.35 -4.19
CA HIS A 136 -8.36 10.91 -3.04
C HIS A 136 -7.43 11.75 -2.14
N LEU A 137 -6.20 11.29 -1.93
CA LEU A 137 -5.18 12.03 -1.17
C LEU A 137 -4.74 13.29 -1.90
N SER A 138 -4.54 13.20 -3.21
CA SER A 138 -4.18 14.36 -4.03
C SER A 138 -5.28 15.44 -4.00
N ALA A 139 -6.55 15.03 -4.00
CA ALA A 139 -7.68 15.94 -3.83
C ALA A 139 -7.74 16.54 -2.42
N SER A 140 -7.41 15.74 -1.39
CA SER A 140 -7.38 16.15 0.02
C SER A 140 -6.21 17.09 0.36
N ARG A 141 -5.09 17.02 -0.37
CA ARG A 141 -3.96 17.95 -0.29
C ARG A 141 -4.17 19.26 -1.08
N ALA A 142 -5.13 19.28 -2.00
CA ALA A 142 -5.44 20.45 -2.82
C ALA A 142 -6.37 21.55 -2.23
N PRO A 143 -6.85 21.55 -0.96
CA PRO A 143 -7.79 22.57 -0.51
C PRO A 143 -7.14 23.94 -0.25
N ASP A 144 -5.82 24.07 -0.20
CA ASP A 144 -5.13 25.34 0.09
C ASP A 144 -4.69 26.15 -1.15
N SER A 145 -4.89 25.65 -2.37
CA SER A 145 -4.44 26.34 -3.60
C SER A 145 -5.56 27.08 -4.36
N ARG A 146 -6.79 27.09 -3.85
CA ARG A 146 -7.94 27.78 -4.49
C ARG A 146 -8.37 29.10 -3.81
N GLU A 147 -7.58 29.64 -2.88
CA GLU A 147 -7.81 30.97 -2.28
C GLU A 147 -6.72 32.00 -2.61
N ALA A 148 -6.02 31.84 -3.75
CA ALA A 148 -5.14 32.87 -4.28
C ALA A 148 -5.12 32.88 -5.81
N ASP A 149 -6.28 33.06 -6.44
CA ASP A 149 -6.32 33.53 -7.84
C ASP A 149 -6.99 34.92 -7.92
N PRO A 150 -6.23 36.01 -7.73
CA PRO A 150 -6.73 37.37 -7.97
C PRO A 150 -6.87 37.74 -9.46
N ILE A 151 -6.70 36.82 -10.42
CA ILE A 151 -6.59 37.20 -11.85
C ILE A 151 -7.95 37.23 -12.59
N THR A 152 -9.03 36.66 -12.07
CA THR A 152 -10.33 36.66 -12.78
C THR A 152 -11.13 37.98 -12.68
N ARG A 153 -10.64 39.03 -12.01
CA ARG A 153 -11.43 40.28 -11.83
C ARG A 153 -11.14 41.43 -12.80
N THR A 154 -10.34 41.25 -13.85
CA THR A 154 -9.96 42.37 -14.74
C THR A 154 -10.48 42.28 -16.19
N LEU A 155 -11.32 41.32 -16.56
CA LEU A 155 -11.84 41.19 -17.93
C LEU A 155 -13.35 41.38 -18.07
N LEU A 156 -13.95 42.20 -17.21
CA LEU A 156 -15.30 42.75 -17.37
C LEU A 156 -15.30 44.22 -16.94
N ARG A 157 -14.65 45.07 -17.72
CA ARG A 157 -14.98 46.50 -17.79
C ARG A 157 -14.61 47.10 -19.14
#